data_AF-A0A3G8ZNN9-F1
#
_entry.id   AF-A0A3G8ZNN9-F1
#
_cell.length_a   1.000
_cell.length_b   1.000
_cell.length_c   1.000
_cell.angle_alpha   90.00
_cell.angle_beta   90.00
_cell.angle_gamma   90.00
#
_symmetry.space_group_name_H-M   'P 1'
#
loop_
_entity.id
_entity.type
_entity.pdbx_description
1 polymer ?
#
loop_
_entity_poly.entity_id
_entity_poly.type
_entity_poly.pdbx_seq_one_letter_code
_entity_poly.pdbx_strand_id
1 'polypeptide(L)' 'MNKELKQTLRFVVLIATPLCFVNAIIFSFGSDNFLSSLFSRFGLNYLITFPQAVFYVSVVKWFDKRKIS' A
#
# COMPACT_ATOMS: atom_id res chain seq x y z
N MET A 1 -11.96 -10.80 -13.95
CA MET A 1 -11.04 -9.83 -13.32
C MET A 1 -9.82 -9.67 -14.22
N ASN A 2 -9.53 -8.45 -14.68
CA ASN A 2 -8.49 -8.18 -15.69
C ASN A 2 -7.11 -8.65 -15.18
N LYS A 3 -6.35 -9.44 -15.96
CA LYS A 3 -5.07 -10.04 -15.51
C LYS A 3 -4.09 -8.99 -14.98
N GLU A 4 -4.08 -7.81 -15.61
CA GLU A 4 -3.26 -6.68 -15.21
C GLU A 4 -3.65 -6.07 -13.86
N LEU A 5 -4.95 -6.07 -13.53
CA LEU A 5 -5.46 -5.54 -12.27
C LEU A 5 -5.09 -6.48 -11.11
N LYS A 6 -5.16 -7.81 -11.33
CA LYS A 6 -4.67 -8.82 -10.38
C LYS A 6 -3.16 -8.70 -10.13
N GLN A 7 -2.38 -8.45 -11.18
CA GLN A 7 -0.94 -8.25 -11.06
C GLN A 7 -0.59 -6.95 -10.33
N THR A 8 -1.35 -5.87 -10.60
CA THR A 8 -1.19 -4.58 -9.91
C THR A 8 -1.56 -4.70 -8.43
N LEU A 9 -2.67 -5.37 -8.10
CA LEU A 9 -3.03 -5.65 -6.71
C LEU A 9 -1.93 -6.43 -5.99
N ARG A 10 -1.41 -7.51 -6.58
CA ARG A 10 -0.32 -8.30 -5.97
C ARG A 10 0.93 -7.47 -5.73
N PHE A 11 1.33 -6.64 -6.70
CA PHE A 11 2.47 -5.75 -6.58
C PHE A 11 2.26 -4.71 -5.46
N VAL A 12 1.08 -4.09 -5.42
CA VAL A 12 0.76 -3.09 -4.41
C VAL A 12 0.68 -3.71 -3.01
N VAL A 13 0.11 -4.92 -2.85
CA VAL A 13 0.15 -5.65 -1.57
C VAL A 13 1.60 -5.89 -1.13
N LEU A 14 2.46 -6.36 -2.03
CA LEU A 14 3.87 -6.66 -1.72
C LEU A 14 4.66 -5.44 -1.27
N ILE A 15 4.35 -4.24 -1.78
CA ILE A 15 5.04 -3.01 -1.39
C ILE A 15 4.37 -2.35 -0.19
N ALA A 16 3.04 -2.17 -0.23
CA ALA A 16 2.31 -1.45 0.80
C ALA A 16 2.38 -2.15 2.16
N THR A 17 2.41 -3.48 2.21
CA THR A 17 2.47 -4.25 3.46
C THR A 17 3.75 -3.95 4.27
N PRO A 18 4.97 -4.19 3.75
CA PRO A 18 6.19 -3.88 4.50
C PRO A 18 6.34 -2.37 4.77
N LEU A 19 5.92 -1.51 3.83
CA LEU A 19 6.03 -0.06 4.02
C LEU A 19 5.13 0.43 5.17
N CYS A 20 3.87 0.00 5.21
CA CYS A 20 2.94 0.33 6.30
C CYS A 20 3.36 -0.33 7.62
N PHE A 21 3.95 -1.53 7.57
CA PHE A 21 4.43 -2.23 8.75
C PHE A 21 5.63 -1.53 9.40
N VAL A 22 6.64 -1.16 8.61
CA VAL A 22 7.79 -0.38 9.10
C VAL A 22 7.32 0.97 9.65
N ASN A 23 6.39 1.64 8.97
CA ASN A 23 5.83 2.90 9.45
C ASN A 23 5.12 2.70 10.79
N ALA A 24 4.27 1.67 10.92
CA ALA A 24 3.59 1.37 12.16
C ALA A 24 4.54 1.00 13.32
N ILE A 25 5.66 0.33 13.04
CA ILE A 25 6.70 0.00 14.02
C ILE A 25 7.37 1.29 14.53
N ILE A 26 7.87 2.13 13.62
CA ILE A 26 8.60 3.36 13.98
C ILE A 26 7.71 4.26 14.85
N PHE A 27 6.44 4.41 14.47
CA PHE A 27 5.50 5.31 15.15
C PHE A 27 4.87 4.74 16.42
N SER A 28 4.96 3.43 16.66
CA SER A 28 4.47 2.81 17.90
C SER A 28 5.59 2.57 18.91
N PHE A 29 6.85 2.79 18.52
CA PHE A 29 7.99 2.65 19.41
C PHE A 29 7.89 3.63 20.58
N GLY A 30 7.77 3.11 21.81
CA GLY A 30 7.61 3.93 23.03
C GLY A 30 6.17 4.13 23.52
N SER A 31 5.16 3.50 22.92
CA SER A 31 3.78 3.55 23.45
C SER A 31 3.51 2.46 24.49
N ASP A 32 2.75 2.77 25.55
CA ASP A 32 2.33 1.81 26.59
C ASP A 32 1.58 0.59 26.03
N ASN A 33 0.80 0.79 24.96
CA ASN A 33 0.04 -0.27 24.27
C ASN A 33 0.58 -0.52 22.86
N PHE A 34 1.85 -0.95 22.77
CA PHE A 34 2.59 -1.17 21.52
C PHE A 34 1.78 -1.96 20.47
N LEU A 35 1.23 -3.12 20.85
CA LEU A 35 0.53 -4.00 19.90
C LEU A 35 -0.75 -3.36 19.35
N SER A 36 -1.52 -2.69 20.20
CA SER A 36 -2.77 -2.02 19.83
C SER A 36 -2.51 -0.80 18.94
N SER A 37 -1.52 0.02 19.30
CA SER A 37 -1.07 1.15 18.48
C SER A 37 -0.53 0.67 17.13
N LEU A 38 0.24 -0.41 17.11
CA LEU A 38 0.82 -0.96 15.90
C LEU A 38 -0.26 -1.45 14.94
N PHE A 39 -1.25 -2.24 15.41
CA PHE A 39 -2.34 -2.70 14.56
C PHE A 39 -3.28 -1.58 14.09
N SER A 40 -3.60 -0.63 14.98
CA SER A 40 -4.45 0.51 14.63
C SER A 40 -3.79 1.40 13.57
N ARG A 41 -2.52 1.76 13.76
CA ARG A 41 -1.75 2.58 12.81
C ARG A 41 -1.47 1.82 11.52
N PHE A 42 -1.12 0.54 11.60
CA PHE A 42 -0.93 -0.31 10.42
C PHE A 42 -2.21 -0.38 9.60
N GLY A 43 -3.34 -0.72 10.24
CA GLY A 43 -4.63 -0.87 9.57
C GLY A 43 -5.08 0.42 8.88
N LEU A 44 -4.98 1.56 9.58
CA LEU A 44 -5.34 2.86 9.01
C LEU A 44 -4.41 3.26 7.85
N ASN A 45 -3.09 3.16 8.03
CA ASN A 45 -2.15 3.48 6.95
C ASN A 45 -2.34 2.54 5.75
N TYR A 46 -2.55 1.26 5.99
CA TYR A 46 -2.74 0.27 4.94
C TYR A 46 -4.03 0.53 4.18
N LEU A 47 -5.13 0.84 4.88
CA LEU A 47 -6.43 1.14 4.27
C LEU A 47 -6.39 2.36 3.34
N ILE A 48 -5.55 3.35 3.65
CA ILE A 48 -5.41 4.57 2.84
C ILE A 48 -4.37 4.37 1.73
N THR A 49 -3.20 3.83 2.07
CA THR A 49 -2.06 3.68 1.15
C THR A 49 -2.35 2.66 0.06
N PHE A 50 -3.10 1.59 0.38
CA PHE A 50 -3.43 0.54 -0.57
C PHE A 50 -4.25 1.03 -1.78
N PRO A 51 -5.45 1.64 -1.62
CA PRO A 51 -6.23 2.14 -2.75
C PRO A 51 -5.48 3.26 -3.49
N GLN A 52 -4.76 4.12 -2.77
CA GLN A 52 -3.95 5.18 -3.37
C GLN A 52 -2.86 4.61 -4.30
N ALA A 53 -2.12 3.60 -3.84
CA ALA A 53 -1.07 2.96 -4.64
C ALA A 53 -1.64 2.17 -5.83
N VAL A 54 -2.78 1.51 -5.67
CA VAL A 54 -3.49 0.86 -6.79
C VAL A 54 -3.85 1.90 -7.85
N PHE A 55 -4.42 3.03 -7.45
CA PHE A 55 -4.81 4.09 -8.38
C PHE A 55 -3.60 4.68 -9.12
N TYR A 56 -2.53 5.02 -8.40
CA TYR A 56 -1.31 5.56 -9.00
C TYR A 56 -0.69 4.61 -10.02
N VAL A 57 -0.52 3.33 -9.67
CA VAL A 57 0.08 2.34 -10.59
C VAL A 57 -0.82 2.12 -11.80
N SER A 58 -2.14 2.11 -11.62
CA SER A 58 -3.10 2.03 -12.73
C SER A 58 -3.01 3.23 -13.67
N VAL A 59 -2.92 4.45 -13.14
CA VAL A 59 -2.77 5.68 -13.92
C VAL A 59 -1.43 5.69 -14.67
N VAL A 60 -0.33 5.36 -13.99
CA VAL A 60 1.01 5.29 -14.62
C VAL A 60 1.02 4.28 -15.78
N LYS A 61 0.48 3.08 -15.58
CA LYS A 61 0.37 2.07 -16.66
C LYS A 61 -0.47 2.55 -17.84
N TRP A 62 -1.52 3.31 -17.57
CA TRP A 62 -2.36 3.86 -18.63
C TRP A 62 -1.62 4.92 -19.46
N PHE A 63 -0.84 5.80 -18.81
CA PHE A 63 0.02 6.75 -19.52
C PHE A 63 1.11 6.05 -20.32
N ASP A 64 1.74 5.03 -19.77
CA ASP A 64 2.81 4.27 -20.43
C ASP A 64 2.30 3.58 -21.71
N LYS A 65 1.08 2.99 -21.65
CA LYS A 65 0.41 2.41 -22.83
C LYS A 65 0.09 3.42 -23.93
N ARG A 66 -0.12 4.70 -23.58
CA ARG A 66 -0.37 5.77 -24.56
C ARG A 66 0.90 6.36 -25.16
N LYS A 67 2.06 6.16 -24.53
CA LYS A 67 3.34 6.74 -24.97
C LYS A 67 4.09 5.85 -25.97
N ILE A 68 3.70 4.58 -26.05
CA ILE A 68 4.23 3.58 -26.99
C ILE A 68 3.33 3.44 -28.24
N SER A 69 2.21 4.17 -28.31
CA SER A 69 1.33 4.24 -29.50
C SER A 69 1.48 5.57 -30.21
#